data_AF-A0A2D6S2V1-F1
#
_entry.id   AF-A0A2D6S2V1-F1
#
_cell.length_a   1.000
_cell.length_b   1.000
_cell.length_c   1.000
_cell.angle_alpha   90.00
_cell.angle_beta   90.00
_cell.angle_gamma   90.00
#
_symmetry.space_group_name_H-M   'P 1'
#
loop_
_entity.id
_entity.type
_entity.pdbx_description
1 polymer ?
#
loop_
_entity_poly.entity_id
_entity_poly.type
_entity_poly.pdbx_seq_one_letter_code
_entity_poly.pdbx_strand_id
1 'polypeptide(L)' 'MGAKDEVPALIPLLKDQNENVRICAAFALGWIGTPKALKAIEEYQSRQ' A
#
# COMPACT_ATOMS: atom_id res chain seq x y z
N MET A 1 -6.68 11.38 -16.14
CA MET A 1 -6.20 11.25 -14.76
C MET A 1 -5.96 9.78 -14.50
N GLY A 2 -4.69 9.35 -14.53
CA GLY A 2 -4.33 7.95 -14.62
C GLY A 2 -4.03 7.34 -13.25
N ALA A 3 -4.85 6.39 -12.82
CA ALA A 3 -4.63 5.54 -11.65
C ALA A 3 -3.44 4.55 -11.80
N LYS A 4 -2.60 4.72 -12.84
CA LYS A 4 -1.55 3.76 -13.19
C LYS A 4 -0.31 3.87 -12.30
N ASP A 5 -0.12 4.99 -11.60
CA ASP A 5 1.08 5.28 -10.80
C ASP A 5 0.81 5.41 -9.27
N GLU A 6 -0.34 4.94 -8.80
CA GLU A 6 -0.70 5.02 -7.37
C GLU A 6 0.02 3.95 -6.53
N VAL A 7 0.25 2.76 -7.10
CA VAL A 7 0.87 1.64 -6.36
C VAL A 7 2.29 1.97 -5.87
N PRO A 8 3.23 2.51 -6.69
CA PRO A 8 4.54 2.91 -6.20
C PRO A 8 4.48 4.01 -5.12
N ALA A 9 3.52 4.93 -5.20
CA ALA A 9 3.38 6.03 -4.26
C ALA A 9 2.82 5.60 -2.90
N LEU A 10 1.97 4.55 -2.88
CA LEU A 10 1.37 4.02 -1.65
C LEU A 10 2.29 3.05 -0.88
N ILE A 11 3.24 2.40 -1.55
CA ILE A 11 4.20 1.48 -0.91
C ILE A 11 4.98 2.11 0.26
N PRO A 12 5.61 3.31 0.13
CA PRO A 12 6.32 3.91 1.26
C PRO A 12 5.40 4.30 2.41
N LEU A 13 4.12 4.61 2.14
CA LEU A 13 3.14 4.99 3.17
C LEU A 13 2.76 3.83 4.09
N LEU A 14 2.98 2.57 3.67
CA LEU A 14 2.85 1.41 4.56
C LEU A 14 3.81 1.49 5.77
N LYS A 15 4.90 2.25 5.68
CA LYS A 15 5.87 2.43 6.77
C LYS A 15 5.78 3.81 7.44
N ASP A 16 4.71 4.55 7.17
CA ASP A 16 4.52 5.86 7.75
C ASP A 16 4.45 5.78 9.29
N GLN A 17 4.94 6.81 9.97
CA GLN A 17 4.92 6.85 11.44
C GLN A 17 3.48 6.93 11.96
N ASN A 18 2.59 7.57 11.20
CA ASN A 18 1.18 7.69 11.53
C ASN A 18 0.45 6.39 11.19
N GLU A 19 -0.12 5.75 12.22
CA GLU A 19 -0.89 4.52 12.08
C GLU A 19 -2.06 4.67 11.10
N ASN A 20 -2.76 5.80 11.11
CA ASN A 20 -3.85 6.06 10.18
C ASN A 20 -3.37 6.05 8.72
N VAL A 21 -2.18 6.62 8.46
CA VAL A 21 -1.60 6.64 7.12
C VAL A 21 -1.24 5.23 6.67
N ARG A 22 -0.66 4.40 7.56
CA ARG A 22 -0.38 2.98 7.25
C ARG A 22 -1.65 2.21 6.91
N ILE A 23 -2.71 2.38 7.71
CA ILE A 23 -4.00 1.71 7.50
C ILE A 23 -4.62 2.15 6.17
N CYS A 24 -4.64 3.46 5.89
CA CYS A 24 -5.15 3.98 4.63
C CYS A 24 -4.36 3.47 3.42
N ALA A 25 -3.03 3.38 3.53
CA ALA A 25 -2.19 2.86 2.46
C ALA A 25 -2.47 1.37 2.19
N ALA A 26 -2.60 0.56 3.23
CA ALA A 26 -2.96 -0.86 3.10
C ALA A 26 -4.35 -1.03 2.49
N PHE A 27 -5.33 -0.22 2.92
CA PHE A 27 -6.68 -0.22 2.35
C PHE A 27 -6.68 0.17 0.88
N ALA A 28 -5.99 1.25 0.52
CA ALA A 28 -5.92 1.73 -0.85
C ALA A 28 -5.24 0.70 -1.77
N LEU A 29 -4.13 0.11 -1.33
CA LEU A 29 -3.45 -0.97 -2.06
C LEU A 29 -4.35 -2.20 -2.22
N GLY A 30 -5.11 -2.57 -1.19
CA GLY A 30 -6.07 -3.67 -1.25
C GLY A 30 -7.21 -3.38 -2.23
N TRP A 31 -7.69 -2.14 -2.26
CA TRP A 31 -8.74 -1.69 -3.17
C TRP A 31 -8.26 -1.62 -4.62
N ILE A 32 -7.00 -1.23 -4.86
CA ILE A 32 -6.37 -1.27 -6.19
C ILE A 32 -6.30 -2.71 -6.72
N GLY A 33 -6.06 -3.70 -5.85
CA GLY A 33 -6.20 -5.13 -6.18
C GLY A 33 -5.21 -5.66 -7.23
N THR A 34 -4.22 -4.89 -7.65
CA THR A 34 -3.21 -5.35 -8.61
C THR A 34 -2.23 -6.32 -7.94
N PRO A 35 -1.63 -7.27 -8.67
CA PRO A 35 -0.64 -8.20 -8.11
C PRO A 35 0.52 -7.48 -7.39
N LYS A 36 0.94 -6.32 -7.90
CA LYS A 36 1.98 -5.49 -7.29
C LYS A 36 1.53 -4.89 -5.95
N ALA A 37 0.28 -4.44 -5.86
CA ALA A 37 -0.28 -3.88 -4.64
C ALA A 37 -0.49 -4.94 -3.55
N LEU A 38 -1.01 -6.11 -3.94
CA LEU A 38 -1.20 -7.25 -3.02
C LEU A 38 0.14 -7.75 -2.48
N LYS A 39 1.15 -7.90 -3.34
CA LYS A 39 2.50 -8.29 -2.93
C LYS A 39 3.12 -7.30 -1.95
N ALA A 40 2.89 -6.00 -2.14
CA ALA A 40 3.38 -4.98 -1.21
C ALA A 40 2.74 -5.10 0.19
N ILE A 41 1.45 -5.45 0.27
CA ILE A 41 0.76 -5.69 1.55
C ILE A 41 1.31 -6.96 2.23
N GLU A 42 1.48 -8.06 1.49
CA GLU A 42 2.05 -9.31 2.02
C GLU A 42 3.47 -9.11 2.56
N GLU A 43 4.34 -8.42 1.81
CA GLU A 43 5.70 -8.11 2.24
C GLU A 43 5.73 -7.21 3.48
N TYR A 44 4.76 -6.31 3.63
CA TYR A 44 4.62 -5.48 4.82
C TYR A 44 4.18 -6.31 6.03
N GLN A 45 3.17 -7.15 5.89
CA GLN A 45 2.65 -8.02 6.95
C GLN A 45 3.70 -9.04 7.43
N SER A 46 4.55 -9.55 6.53
CA SER A 46 5.63 -10.46 6.89
C SER A 46 6.78 -9.80 7.66
N ARG A 47 6.83 -8.46 7.73
CA ARG A 47 7.93 -7.68 8.36
C ARG A 47 7.50 -6.93 9.63
N GLN A 48 6.23 -6.99 10.01
CA GLN A 48 5.71 -6.53 11.30
C GLN A 48 5.71 -7.68 12.29
#